data_AF-A0A2G5IJ54-F1
#
_entry.id   AF-A0A2G5IJ54-F1
#
_cell.length_a   1.000
_cell.length_b   1.000
_cell.length_c   1.000
_cell.angle_alpha   90.00
_cell.angle_beta   90.00
_cell.angle_gamma   90.00
#
_symmetry.space_group_name_H-M   'P 1'
#
loop_
_entity.id
_entity.type
_entity.pdbx_description
1 polymer ?
#
loop_
_entity_poly.entity_id
_entity_poly.type
_entity_poly.pdbx_seq_one_letter_code
_entity_poly.pdbx_strand_id
1 'polypeptide(L)'
;MTTTNTATTGELYAQALQDTADRPGQCVVPWGVCPEHGATLKASGNRTSCMDVACFNSWEYDRLDAPCPEPATHTVQVDGASGGYAVCDGHALTARAHITNGQVVPGLPA
;
A
#
# COMPACT_ATOMS: atom_id res chain seq x y z
N MET A 1 18.08 -22.99 -0.87
CA MET A 1 17.67 -22.64 0.51
C MET A 1 17.27 -21.19 0.48
N THR A 2 15.98 -20.90 0.30
CA THR A 2 15.45 -19.54 0.36
C THR A 2 14.86 -19.40 1.74
N THR A 3 15.59 -18.75 2.65
CA THR A 3 15.12 -18.50 4.01
C THR A 3 14.02 -17.45 3.91
N THR A 4 12.76 -17.86 4.00
CA THR A 4 11.66 -16.91 4.24
C THR A 4 11.82 -16.38 5.66
N ASN A 5 12.49 -15.26 5.82
CA ASN A 5 12.47 -14.52 7.07
C ASN A 5 11.06 -13.93 7.22
N THR A 6 10.22 -14.55 8.05
CA THR A 6 8.94 -13.97 8.43
C THR A 6 9.21 -12.77 9.32
N ALA A 7 9.26 -11.57 8.73
CA ALA A 7 9.31 -10.34 9.50
C ALA A 7 8.04 -10.22 10.35
N THR A 8 8.21 -9.79 11.60
CA THR A 8 7.11 -9.44 12.49
C THR A 8 6.36 -8.21 11.96
N THR A 9 5.10 -8.03 12.38
CA THR A 9 4.32 -6.83 12.05
C THR A 9 5.04 -5.54 12.47
N GLY A 10 5.77 -5.57 13.59
CA GLY A 10 6.55 -4.43 14.08
C GLY A 10 7.73 -4.07 13.17
N GLU A 11 8.45 -5.06 12.64
CA GLU A 11 9.55 -4.84 11.68
C GLU A 11 9.04 -4.27 10.35
N LEU A 12 7.92 -4.80 9.86
CA LEU A 12 7.27 -4.28 8.65
C LEU A 12 6.80 -2.84 8.84
N TYR A 13 6.26 -2.51 10.01
CA TYR A 13 5.87 -1.14 10.34
C TYR A 13 7.09 -0.21 10.40
N ALA A 14 8.17 -0.62 11.09
CA ALA A 14 9.40 0.17 11.17
C ALA A 14 10.00 0.42 9.78
N GLN A 15 9.99 -0.58 8.89
CA GLN A 15 10.45 -0.41 7.51
C GLN A 15 9.59 0.60 6.75
N ALA A 16 8.26 0.53 6.88
CA ALA A 16 7.37 1.48 6.23
C ALA A 16 7.59 2.94 6.71
N LEU A 17 7.94 3.14 7.99
CA LEU A 17 8.33 4.45 8.51
C LEU A 17 9.63 4.96 7.87
N GLN A 18 10.65 4.10 7.74
CA GLN A 18 11.91 4.46 7.09
C GLN A 18 11.69 4.80 5.61
N ASP A 19 10.96 3.95 4.88
CA ASP A 19 10.65 4.19 3.48
C ASP A 19 9.89 5.52 3.26
N THR A 20 9.08 5.91 4.24
CA THR A 20 8.35 7.19 4.21
C THR A 20 9.29 8.35 4.40
N ALA A 21 10.27 8.23 5.31
CA ALA A 21 11.28 9.26 5.51
C ALA A 21 12.18 9.43 4.26
N ASP A 22 12.51 8.33 3.60
CA ASP A 22 13.34 8.33 2.39
C ASP A 22 12.58 8.85 1.15
N ARG A 23 11.26 8.63 1.10
CA ARG A 23 10.40 8.94 -0.07
C ARG A 23 9.06 9.58 0.33
N PRO A 24 9.07 10.77 0.95
CA PRO A 24 7.89 11.33 1.62
C PRO A 24 6.67 11.60 0.71
N GLY A 25 6.87 11.72 -0.61
CA GLY A 25 5.78 11.92 -1.58
C GLY A 25 5.31 10.66 -2.30
N GLN A 26 5.86 9.49 -1.98
CA GLN A 26 5.55 8.23 -2.69
C GLN A 26 4.84 7.26 -1.76
N CYS A 27 3.93 6.47 -2.32
CA CYS A 27 3.40 5.33 -1.60
C CYS A 27 4.53 4.35 -1.24
N VAL A 28 4.59 3.93 0.02
CA VAL A 28 5.65 3.01 0.49
C VAL A 28 5.26 1.54 0.43
N VAL A 29 4.02 1.24 0.05
CA VAL A 29 3.53 -0.14 0.01
C VAL A 29 4.21 -0.90 -1.14
N PRO A 30 4.83 -2.07 -0.87
CA PRO A 30 5.69 -2.76 -1.84
C PRO A 30 4.92 -3.57 -2.90
N TRP A 31 3.61 -3.44 -2.93
CA TRP A 31 2.71 -4.08 -3.89
C TRP A 31 1.69 -3.06 -4.39
N GLY A 32 1.11 -3.29 -5.56
CA GLY A 32 0.18 -2.35 -6.19
C GLY A 32 -1.30 -2.69 -6.00
N VAL A 33 -2.12 -1.65 -6.10
CA VAL A 33 -3.59 -1.66 -6.01
C VAL A 33 -4.20 -0.98 -7.22
N CYS A 34 -5.52 -1.13 -7.40
CA CYS A 34 -6.27 -0.19 -8.22
C CYS A 34 -6.26 1.18 -7.50
N PRO A 35 -5.82 2.27 -8.15
CA PRO A 35 -5.80 3.59 -7.51
C PRO A 35 -7.18 4.06 -7.02
N GLU A 36 -8.25 3.59 -7.68
CA GLU A 36 -9.64 4.00 -7.42
C GLU A 36 -10.41 3.02 -6.53
N HIS A 37 -10.05 1.73 -6.54
CA HIS A 37 -10.84 0.65 -5.93
C HIS A 37 -10.05 -0.16 -4.89
N GLY A 38 -8.78 0.18 -4.64
CA GLY A 38 -7.95 -0.52 -3.66
C GLY A 38 -7.56 -1.93 -4.09
N ALA A 39 -7.56 -2.86 -3.13
CA ALA A 39 -7.12 -4.25 -3.29
C ALA A 39 -8.12 -5.13 -4.08
N THR A 40 -8.42 -4.73 -5.31
CA THR A 40 -9.36 -5.40 -6.23
C THR A 40 -8.66 -5.93 -7.48
N LEU A 41 -7.32 -5.93 -7.50
CA LEU A 41 -6.58 -6.42 -8.65
C LEU A 41 -6.62 -7.94 -8.74
N LYS A 42 -6.68 -8.43 -9.98
CA LYS A 42 -6.48 -9.84 -10.33
C LYS A 42 -5.31 -9.95 -11.29
N ALA A 43 -4.39 -10.86 -11.00
CA ALA A 43 -3.33 -11.23 -11.93
C ALA A 43 -3.81 -12.31 -12.92
N SER A 44 -3.38 -12.20 -14.16
CA SER A 44 -3.49 -13.24 -15.19
C SER A 44 -2.26 -13.19 -16.09
N GLY A 45 -1.42 -14.22 -16.02
CA GLY A 45 -0.09 -14.17 -16.65
C GLY A 45 0.75 -13.06 -16.04
N ASN A 46 1.37 -12.24 -16.87
CA ASN A 46 2.16 -11.07 -16.47
C ASN A 46 1.33 -9.77 -16.46
N ARG A 47 0.00 -9.85 -16.40
CA ARG A 47 -0.89 -8.69 -16.47
C ARG A 47 -1.77 -8.64 -15.24
N THR A 48 -2.19 -7.44 -14.88
CA THR A 48 -3.14 -7.21 -13.78
C THR A 48 -4.31 -6.36 -14.26
N SER A 49 -5.50 -6.63 -13.73
CA SER A 49 -6.70 -5.84 -14.01
C SER A 49 -7.53 -5.65 -12.75
N CYS A 50 -8.22 -4.51 -12.65
CA CYS A 50 -9.22 -4.32 -11.61
C CYS A 50 -10.40 -5.28 -11.80
N MET A 51 -10.95 -5.81 -10.71
CA MET A 51 -12.13 -6.67 -10.72
C MET A 51 -13.46 -5.91 -10.54
N ASP A 52 -13.42 -4.62 -10.23
CA ASP A 52 -14.63 -3.80 -10.20
C ASP A 52 -15.23 -3.70 -11.62
N VAL A 53 -16.51 -4.00 -11.75
CA VAL A 53 -17.21 -4.12 -13.05
C VAL A 53 -17.32 -2.80 -13.82
N ALA A 54 -17.20 -1.66 -13.13
CA ALA A 54 -17.21 -0.33 -13.76
C ALA A 54 -15.80 0.21 -14.01
N CYS A 55 -14.76 -0.53 -13.60
CA CYS A 55 -13.37 -0.12 -13.71
C CYS A 55 -12.66 -0.89 -14.83
N PHE A 56 -12.11 -0.16 -15.79
CA PHE A 56 -11.38 -0.74 -16.92
C PHE A 56 -9.86 -0.63 -16.78
N ASN A 57 -9.38 -0.25 -15.59
CA ASN A 57 -7.95 -0.14 -15.34
C ASN A 57 -7.27 -1.53 -15.45
N SER A 58 -6.26 -1.59 -16.32
CA SER A 58 -5.44 -2.77 -16.56
C SER A 58 -3.99 -2.36 -16.79
N TRP A 59 -3.05 -3.25 -16.44
CA TRP A 59 -1.63 -3.03 -16.58
C TRP A 59 -0.96 -4.21 -17.30
N GLU A 60 -0.04 -3.89 -18.21
CA GLU A 60 0.75 -4.88 -18.98
C GLU A 60 1.89 -5.52 -18.18
N TYR A 61 1.84 -5.42 -16.85
CA TYR A 61 2.79 -5.99 -15.91
C TYR A 61 2.06 -6.51 -14.67
N ASP A 62 2.75 -7.36 -13.89
CA ASP A 62 2.24 -7.80 -12.59
C ASP A 62 2.38 -6.65 -11.57
N ARG A 63 1.29 -5.90 -11.42
CA ARG A 63 1.21 -4.81 -10.47
C ARG A 63 1.08 -5.29 -9.02
N LEU A 64 0.60 -6.52 -8.79
CA LEU A 64 0.49 -7.09 -7.44
C LEU A 64 1.87 -7.43 -6.87
N ASP A 65 2.86 -7.71 -7.71
CA ASP A 65 4.24 -7.99 -7.32
C ASP A 65 5.22 -6.85 -7.65
N ALA A 66 4.73 -5.61 -7.70
CA ALA A 66 5.53 -4.42 -7.98
C ALA A 66 5.27 -3.30 -6.96
N PRO A 67 6.30 -2.52 -6.56
CA PRO A 67 6.12 -1.35 -5.70
C PRO A 67 5.07 -0.39 -6.26
N CYS A 68 4.25 0.16 -5.38
CA CYS A 68 3.18 1.08 -5.77
C CYS A 68 3.78 2.36 -6.39
N PRO A 69 3.47 2.69 -7.66
CA PRO A 69 4.02 3.88 -8.32
C PRO A 69 3.24 5.16 -7.99
N GLU A 70 2.13 5.06 -7.25
CA GLU A 70 1.21 6.16 -7.02
C GLU A 70 1.78 7.18 -6.01
N PRO A 71 1.48 8.48 -6.18
CA PRO A 71 1.82 9.49 -5.20
C PRO A 71 1.12 9.21 -3.86
N ALA A 72 1.80 9.49 -2.76
CA ALA A 72 1.18 9.44 -1.45
C ALA A 72 0.28 10.64 -1.21
N THR A 73 -0.87 10.40 -0.59
CA THR A 73 -1.90 11.40 -0.30
C THR A 73 -2.46 11.24 1.13
N HIS A 74 -2.14 10.13 1.79
CA HIS A 74 -2.65 9.73 3.09
C HIS A 74 -1.53 9.18 3.97
N THR A 75 -1.79 9.14 5.27
CA THR A 75 -0.93 8.53 6.26
C THR A 75 -1.69 7.46 7.02
N VAL A 76 -1.08 6.28 7.17
CA VAL A 76 -1.58 5.24 8.09
C VAL A 76 -0.85 5.38 9.42
N GLN A 77 -1.62 5.48 10.51
CA GLN A 77 -1.12 5.53 11.89
C GLN A 77 -1.63 4.32 12.66
N VAL A 78 -0.76 3.68 13.45
CA VAL A 78 -1.11 2.54 14.32
C VAL A 78 -1.29 3.04 15.74
N ASP A 79 -2.33 2.58 16.43
CA ASP A 79 -2.62 3.01 17.79
C ASP A 79 -1.49 2.62 18.75
N GLY A 80 -1.04 3.58 19.57
CA GLY A 80 0.05 3.37 20.50
C GLY A 80 1.45 3.32 19.87
N ALA A 81 1.56 3.41 18.55
CA ALA A 81 2.83 3.59 17.84
C ALA A 81 3.12 5.08 17.61
N SER A 82 4.40 5.45 17.59
CA SER A 82 4.81 6.77 17.11
C SER A 82 4.94 6.77 15.58
N GLY A 83 4.52 7.87 14.96
CA GLY A 83 4.63 8.09 13.53
C GLY A 83 3.53 7.43 12.70
N GLY A 84 3.67 7.51 11.38
CA GLY A 84 2.81 6.88 10.41
C GLY A 84 3.51 6.79 9.06
N TYR A 85 3.01 5.92 8.18
CA TYR A 85 3.61 5.69 6.87
C TYR A 85 2.72 6.19 5.73
N ALA A 86 3.35 6.68 4.67
CA ALA A 86 2.71 7.37 3.55
C ALA A 86 2.11 6.38 2.53
N VAL A 87 0.83 6.57 2.20
CA VAL A 87 0.09 5.71 1.26
C VAL A 87 -0.70 6.53 0.23
N CYS A 88 -0.92 5.95 -0.95
CA CYS A 88 -1.78 6.53 -1.97
C CYS A 88 -3.26 6.30 -1.67
N ASP A 89 -4.16 6.88 -2.48
CA ASP A 89 -5.62 6.74 -2.33
C ASP A 89 -6.08 5.28 -2.36
N GLY A 90 -5.59 4.47 -3.31
CA GLY A 90 -5.93 3.06 -3.40
C GLY A 90 -5.53 2.27 -2.14
N HIS A 91 -4.35 2.56 -1.58
CA HIS A 91 -3.90 1.91 -0.35
C HIS A 91 -4.62 2.45 0.88
N ALA A 92 -5.02 3.72 0.89
CA ALA A 92 -5.88 4.28 1.92
C ALA A 92 -7.24 3.57 1.96
N LEU A 93 -7.84 3.28 0.80
CA LEU A 93 -9.09 2.50 0.70
C LEU A 93 -8.92 1.08 1.26
N THR A 94 -7.86 0.38 0.85
CA THR A 94 -7.58 -0.96 1.37
C THR A 94 -7.34 -0.92 2.88
N ALA A 95 -6.54 0.03 3.37
CA ALA A 95 -6.24 0.18 4.78
C ALA A 95 -7.50 0.42 5.63
N ARG A 96 -8.40 1.30 5.18
CA ARG A 96 -9.69 1.57 5.85
C ARG A 96 -10.58 0.32 5.97
N ALA A 97 -10.48 -0.61 5.02
CA ALA A 97 -11.25 -1.85 5.04
C ALA A 97 -10.68 -2.93 5.98
N HIS A 98 -9.40 -2.84 6.37
CA HIS A 98 -8.69 -3.94 7.04
C HIS A 98 -7.95 -3.57 8.33
N ILE A 99 -7.71 -2.29 8.62
CA ILE A 99 -7.03 -1.87 9.85
C ILE A 99 -8.04 -1.86 11.01
N THR A 100 -7.69 -2.57 12.08
CA THR A 100 -8.47 -2.62 13.34
C THR A 100 -7.87 -1.75 14.46
N ASN A 101 -6.54 -1.55 14.46
CA ASN A 101 -5.80 -0.87 15.53
C ASN A 101 -5.03 0.34 14.98
N GLY A 102 -5.74 1.24 14.32
CA GLY A 102 -5.14 2.38 13.66
C GLY A 102 -6.14 3.12 12.79
N GLN A 103 -5.63 4.13 12.10
CA GLN A 103 -6.44 5.05 11.33
C GLN A 103 -5.70 5.53 10.08
N VAL A 104 -6.49 5.90 9.08
CA VAL A 104 -6.00 6.49 7.83
C VAL A 104 -6.40 7.95 7.82
N VAL A 105 -5.43 8.85 7.89
CA VAL A 105 -5.66 10.30 7.85
C VAL A 105 -5.25 10.89 6.49
N PRO A 106 -5.93 11.94 6.02
CA PRO A 106 -5.47 12.70 4.85
C PRO A 106 -4.13 13.40 5.11
N GLY A 107 -3.33 13.55 4.05
CA GLY A 107 -2.04 14.24 4.08
C GLY A 107 -0.85 13.32 4.30
N LEU A 108 0.33 13.87 3.99
CA LEU A 108 1.62 13.22 4.26
C LEU A 108 1.96 13.33 5.76
N PRO A 109 2.75 12.39 6.31
CA PRO A 109 3.19 12.50 7.70
C PRO A 109 4.05 13.76 7.89
N ALA A 110 3.88 14.40 9.05
CA ALA A 110 4.57 15.63 9.43
C ALA A 110 6.05 15.40 9.75
#